data_AF-A0A7S0FLC0-F1
#
_entry.id   AF-A0A7S0FLC0-F1
#
_cell.length_a   1.000
_cell.length_b   1.000
_cell.length_c   1.000
_cell.angle_alpha   90.00
_cell.angle_beta   90.00
_cell.angle_gamma   90.00
#
_symmetry.space_group_name_H-M   'P 1'
#
loop_
_entity.id
_entity.type
_entity.pdbx_description
1 polymer ?
#
loop_
_entity_poly.entity_id
_entity_poly.type
_entity_poly.pdbx_seq_one_letter_code
_entity_poly.pdbx_strand_id
1 'polypeptide(L)'
;MAARAVLLRAGLALLAQALLLCRGFDLRVAKGHHSRGYHFVRLSVIGQNESEQVGTPGGWTWKRPFAHRWTSKILHTKVMEVPANGTVVRIGEEDVRLKIPAPGAGVTGFFVSDACFSSLGGLACPNEKRFKMLDRLAELV
;
A
#
# COMPACT_ATOMS: atom_id res chain seq x y z
N MET A 1 -49.17 -22.90 -6.31
CA MET A 1 -48.50 -21.60 -6.57
C MET A 1 -47.50 -21.28 -5.45
N ALA A 2 -46.40 -22.03 -5.30
CA ALA A 2 -45.46 -21.85 -4.17
C ALA A 2 -43.97 -21.87 -4.56
N ALA A 3 -43.63 -21.92 -5.85
CA ALA A 3 -42.23 -22.06 -6.30
C ALA A 3 -41.52 -20.74 -6.64
N ARG A 4 -42.24 -19.60 -6.69
CA ARG A 4 -41.68 -18.30 -7.11
C ARG A 4 -41.11 -17.43 -5.98
N ALA A 5 -41.35 -17.76 -4.72
CA ALA A 5 -40.90 -16.95 -3.58
C ALA A 5 -39.49 -17.31 -3.07
N VAL A 6 -38.95 -18.48 -3.42
CA VAL A 6 -37.64 -18.96 -2.91
C VAL A 6 -36.47 -18.39 -3.72
N LEU A 7 -36.65 -18.19 -5.03
CA LEU A 7 -35.59 -17.69 -5.91
C LEU A 7 -35.22 -16.21 -5.67
N LEU A 8 -36.16 -15.37 -5.20
CA LEU A 8 -35.86 -13.97 -4.91
C LEU A 8 -34.99 -13.78 -3.64
N ARG A 9 -35.06 -14.71 -2.67
CA ARG A 9 -34.27 -14.61 -1.43
C ARG A 9 -32.80 -15.02 -1.61
N ALA A 10 -32.52 -15.97 -2.50
CA ALA A 10 -31.15 -16.39 -2.80
C ALA A 10 -30.36 -15.32 -3.57
N GLY A 11 -31.00 -14.61 -4.50
CA GLY A 11 -30.36 -13.55 -5.30
C GLY A 11 -29.94 -12.32 -4.49
N LEU A 12 -30.76 -11.91 -3.49
CA LEU A 12 -30.44 -10.77 -2.63
C LEU A 12 -29.31 -11.08 -1.64
N ALA A 13 -29.23 -12.32 -1.15
CA ALA A 13 -28.18 -12.77 -0.24
C ALA A 13 -26.81 -12.87 -0.94
N LEU A 14 -26.78 -13.30 -2.21
CA LEU A 14 -25.54 -13.34 -3.00
C LEU A 14 -25.03 -11.94 -3.34
N LEU A 15 -25.92 -10.99 -3.64
CA LEU A 15 -25.56 -9.58 -3.90
C LEU A 15 -25.05 -8.87 -2.64
N ALA A 16 -25.65 -9.14 -1.47
CA ALA A 16 -25.15 -8.62 -0.20
C ALA A 16 -23.75 -9.19 0.14
N GLN A 17 -23.49 -10.47 -0.15
CA GLN A 17 -22.16 -11.08 0.03
C GLN A 17 -21.14 -10.56 -1.01
N ALA A 18 -21.56 -10.28 -2.24
CA ALA A 18 -20.70 -9.67 -3.26
C ALA A 18 -20.31 -8.21 -2.94
N LEU A 19 -21.21 -7.44 -2.31
CA LEU A 19 -20.90 -6.11 -1.79
C LEU A 19 -20.02 -6.13 -0.53
N LEU A 20 -20.01 -7.23 0.24
CA LEU A 20 -19.07 -7.43 1.34
C LEU A 20 -17.65 -7.79 0.89
N LEU A 21 -17.48 -8.29 -0.33
CA LEU A 21 -16.18 -8.76 -0.85
C LEU A 21 -15.26 -7.64 -1.36
N CYS A 22 -15.75 -6.40 -1.49
CA CYS A 22 -14.91 -5.24 -1.79
C CYS A 22 -14.69 -4.37 -0.55
N ARG A 23 -14.33 -4.98 0.59
CA ARG A 23 -13.62 -4.25 1.65
C ARG A 23 -12.18 -3.98 1.16
N GLY A 24 -12.06 -3.14 0.14
CA GLY A 24 -10.79 -2.74 -0.42
C GLY A 24 -9.96 -2.02 0.64
N PHE A 25 -8.71 -2.42 0.76
CA PHE A 25 -7.70 -1.67 1.50
C PHE A 25 -6.84 -0.88 0.51
N ASP A 26 -6.41 0.30 0.92
CA ASP A 26 -5.43 1.06 0.13
C ASP A 26 -4.03 0.55 0.46
N LEU A 27 -3.38 -0.07 -0.52
CA LEU A 27 -2.03 -0.61 -0.40
C LEU A 27 -1.02 0.27 -1.11
N ARG A 28 0.03 0.67 -0.39
CA ARG A 28 1.25 1.26 -0.97
C ARG A 28 2.43 0.35 -0.70
N VAL A 29 3.16 0.01 -1.75
CA VAL A 29 4.46 -0.67 -1.67
C VAL A 29 5.53 0.30 -2.14
N ALA A 30 6.51 0.57 -1.30
CA ALA A 30 7.65 1.41 -1.65
C ALA A 30 8.95 0.64 -1.45
N LYS A 31 9.98 0.97 -2.24
CA LYS A 31 11.32 0.43 -2.00
C LYS A 31 11.80 0.84 -0.61
N GLY A 32 12.34 -0.11 0.16
CA GLY A 32 12.93 0.16 1.46
C GLY A 32 14.14 1.08 1.35
N HIS A 33 14.39 1.86 2.41
CA HIS A 33 15.47 2.85 2.47
C HIS A 33 16.82 2.26 2.02
N HIS A 34 17.62 3.06 1.31
CA HIS A 34 18.87 2.63 0.66
C HIS A 34 19.80 1.83 1.59
N SER A 35 19.92 2.24 2.86
CA SER A 35 20.78 1.60 3.87
C SER A 35 20.41 0.17 4.24
N ARG A 36 19.20 -0.31 3.88
CA ARG A 36 18.74 -1.67 4.20
C ARG A 36 19.05 -2.69 3.10
N GLY A 37 19.53 -2.25 1.95
CA GLY A 37 19.81 -3.11 0.81
C GLY A 37 18.62 -3.29 -0.15
N TYR A 38 18.88 -3.98 -1.25
CA TYR A 38 17.95 -4.08 -2.38
C TYR A 38 16.69 -4.89 -2.05
N HIS A 39 16.79 -5.88 -1.17
CA HIS A 39 15.70 -6.84 -0.91
C HIS A 39 14.62 -6.34 0.05
N PHE A 40 14.68 -5.08 0.51
CA PHE A 40 13.69 -4.55 1.44
C PHE A 40 12.62 -3.70 0.74
N VAL A 41 11.37 -3.85 1.20
CA VAL A 41 10.22 -3.00 0.87
C VAL A 41 9.59 -2.42 2.13
N ARG A 42 8.97 -1.26 1.99
CA ARG A 42 8.03 -0.71 2.96
C ARG A 42 6.62 -0.96 2.45
N LEU A 43 5.87 -1.74 3.21
CA LEU A 43 4.44 -1.98 3.02
C LEU A 43 3.68 -0.99 3.88
N SER A 44 2.73 -0.27 3.29
CA SER A 44 1.84 0.66 3.98
C SER A 44 0.40 0.37 3.59
N VAL A 45 -0.48 0.24 4.57
CA VAL A 45 -1.90 -0.07 4.37
C VAL A 45 -2.75 0.91 5.16
N ILE A 46 -3.81 1.43 4.54
CA ILE A 46 -4.78 2.31 5.20
C ILE A 46 -6.04 1.51 5.51
N GLY A 47 -6.44 1.52 6.78
CA GLY A 47 -7.58 0.77 7.30
C GLY A 47 -8.52 1.63 8.13
N GLN A 48 -9.68 1.07 8.49
CA GLN A 48 -10.61 1.71 9.42
C GLN A 48 -10.38 1.22 10.85
N ASN A 49 -10.10 -0.07 11.03
CA ASN A 49 -10.02 -0.71 12.34
C ASN A 49 -8.67 -1.43 12.54
N GLU A 50 -8.21 -1.55 13.80
CA GLU A 50 -6.94 -2.23 14.13
C GLU A 50 -6.96 -3.74 13.78
N SER A 51 -8.14 -4.36 13.84
CA SER A 51 -8.37 -5.79 13.61
C SER A 51 -8.55 -6.17 12.15
N GLU A 52 -8.74 -5.20 11.25
CA GLU A 52 -9.12 -5.46 9.85
C GLU A 52 -7.94 -5.72 8.89
N GLN A 53 -6.69 -5.70 9.38
CA GLN A 53 -5.51 -5.76 8.51
C GLN A 53 -4.53 -6.89 8.84
N VAL A 54 -5.07 -8.04 9.26
CA VAL A 54 -4.26 -9.17 9.70
C VAL A 54 -3.44 -9.75 8.53
N GLY A 55 -2.15 -9.99 8.79
CA GLY A 55 -1.41 -11.04 8.07
C GLY A 55 -0.01 -10.72 7.54
N THR A 56 0.72 -9.72 8.08
CA THR A 56 2.18 -9.69 7.84
C THR A 56 2.90 -10.61 8.84
N PRO A 57 3.86 -11.45 8.42
CA PRO A 57 4.60 -12.31 9.34
C PRO A 57 5.24 -11.51 10.49
N GLY A 58 4.77 -11.67 11.73
CA GLY A 58 5.25 -10.89 12.89
C GLY A 58 4.61 -9.50 13.09
N GLY A 59 3.48 -9.21 12.43
CA GLY A 59 2.67 -8.00 12.69
C GLY A 59 3.24 -6.68 12.15
N TRP A 60 2.50 -5.59 12.35
CA TRP A 60 2.86 -4.25 11.88
C TRP A 60 3.92 -3.60 12.78
N THR A 61 4.95 -2.98 12.18
CA THR A 61 6.01 -2.27 12.94
C THR A 61 5.52 -0.93 13.49
N TRP A 62 4.66 -0.25 12.74
CA TRP A 62 4.13 1.06 13.10
C TRP A 62 2.66 1.15 12.72
N LYS A 63 1.84 1.73 13.60
CA LYS A 63 0.42 2.01 13.34
C LYS A 63 -0.01 3.28 14.06
N ARG A 64 -0.66 4.23 13.36
CA ARG A 64 -1.30 5.41 13.97
C ARG A 64 -2.45 5.93 13.10
N PRO A 65 -3.46 6.58 13.70
CA PRO A 65 -4.44 7.35 12.94
C PRO A 65 -3.78 8.56 12.24
N PHE A 66 -4.38 9.04 11.16
CA PHE A 66 -3.95 10.28 10.54
C PHE A 66 -4.18 11.47 11.48
N ALA A 67 -3.26 12.43 11.48
CA ALA A 67 -3.25 13.53 12.45
C ALA A 67 -4.23 14.68 12.15
N HIS A 68 -4.62 14.86 10.88
CA HIS A 68 -5.39 16.04 10.45
C HIS A 68 -6.64 15.70 9.65
N ARG A 69 -6.48 15.05 8.49
CA ARG A 69 -7.57 14.57 7.63
C ARG A 69 -7.63 13.06 7.69
N TRP A 70 -8.82 12.49 7.47
CA TRP A 70 -9.04 11.04 7.53
C TRP A 70 -8.63 10.44 8.88
N THR A 71 -8.90 11.16 9.98
CA THR A 71 -8.57 10.74 11.36
C THR A 71 -9.27 9.45 11.78
N SER A 72 -10.36 9.08 11.11
CA SER A 72 -11.03 7.78 11.23
C SER A 72 -10.31 6.62 10.54
N LYS A 73 -9.19 6.89 9.86
CA LYS A 73 -8.36 5.89 9.20
C LYS A 73 -7.04 5.72 9.95
N ILE A 74 -6.52 4.50 9.93
CA ILE A 74 -5.26 4.12 10.55
C ILE A 74 -4.28 3.75 9.44
N LEU A 75 -3.08 4.34 9.48
CA LEU A 75 -1.96 3.94 8.64
C LEU A 75 -1.16 2.86 9.36
N HIS A 76 -1.08 1.69 8.76
CA HIS A 76 -0.23 0.59 9.19
C HIS A 76 0.99 0.55 8.29
N THR A 77 2.18 0.35 8.85
CA THR A 77 3.42 0.31 8.08
C THR A 77 4.38 -0.72 8.63
N LYS A 78 5.06 -1.40 7.72
CA LYS A 78 6.11 -2.36 8.00
C LYS A 78 7.21 -2.27 6.97
N VAL A 79 8.46 -2.36 7.42
CA VAL A 79 9.60 -2.64 6.56
C VAL A 79 9.89 -4.12 6.66
N MET A 80 9.94 -4.81 5.52
CA MET A 80 10.19 -6.23 5.47
C MET A 80 11.10 -6.59 4.30
N GLU A 81 11.79 -7.71 4.46
CA GLU A 81 12.55 -8.33 3.39
C GLU A 81 11.62 -9.09 2.45
N VAL A 82 11.92 -9.02 1.15
CA VAL A 82 11.26 -9.77 0.07
C VAL A 82 12.33 -10.61 -0.61
N PRO A 83 12.31 -11.93 -0.40
CA PRO A 83 13.20 -12.87 -1.07
C PRO A 83 13.16 -12.75 -2.60
N ALA A 84 14.19 -13.26 -3.29
CA ALA A 84 14.30 -13.18 -4.75
C ALA A 84 13.15 -13.89 -5.49
N ASN A 85 12.60 -14.97 -4.93
CA ASN A 85 11.42 -15.67 -5.45
C ASN A 85 10.10 -14.95 -5.11
N GLY A 86 10.15 -13.87 -4.34
CA GLY A 86 9.00 -13.15 -3.81
C GLY A 86 8.49 -13.69 -2.49
N THR A 87 7.43 -13.08 -1.98
CA THR A 87 6.73 -13.51 -0.77
C THR A 87 5.24 -13.22 -0.88
N VAL A 88 4.45 -13.88 -0.06
CA VAL A 88 3.00 -13.62 0.07
C VAL A 88 2.77 -13.00 1.43
N VAL A 89 2.05 -11.88 1.44
CA VAL A 89 1.55 -11.25 2.66
C VAL A 89 0.03 -11.29 2.63
N ARG A 90 -0.57 -11.63 3.77
CA ARG A 90 -2.02 -11.57 3.91
C ARG A 90 -2.39 -10.19 4.42
N ILE A 91 -3.35 -9.54 3.77
CA ILE A 91 -3.88 -8.24 4.18
C ILE A 91 -5.39 -8.37 4.26
N GLY A 92 -5.90 -8.53 5.48
CA GLY A 92 -7.31 -8.88 5.68
C GLY A 92 -7.60 -10.27 5.12
N GLU A 93 -8.50 -10.35 4.14
CA GLU A 93 -8.87 -11.60 3.48
C GLU A 93 -8.08 -11.89 2.19
N GLU A 94 -7.25 -10.95 1.75
CA GLU A 94 -6.55 -11.00 0.46
C GLU A 94 -5.08 -11.41 0.58
N ASP A 95 -4.65 -12.30 -0.32
CA ASP A 95 -3.25 -12.70 -0.46
C ASP A 95 -2.55 -11.79 -1.49
N VAL A 96 -1.64 -10.94 -1.00
CA VAL A 96 -0.84 -10.05 -1.84
C VAL A 96 0.53 -10.64 -2.10
N ARG A 97 0.85 -10.87 -3.37
CA ARG A 97 2.15 -11.36 -3.82
C ARG A 97 3.10 -10.20 -4.05
N LEU A 98 4.21 -10.19 -3.31
CA LEU A 98 5.27 -9.19 -3.42
C LEU A 98 6.47 -9.80 -4.11
N LYS A 99 7.01 -9.11 -5.13
CA LYS A 99 8.24 -9.49 -5.82
C LYS A 99 9.05 -8.24 -6.12
N ILE A 100 10.35 -8.28 -5.84
CA ILE A 100 11.29 -7.27 -6.30
C ILE A 100 11.99 -7.83 -7.56
N PRO A 101 11.96 -7.12 -8.69
CA PRO A 101 12.68 -7.53 -9.91
C PRO A 101 14.19 -7.57 -9.65
N ALA A 102 14.94 -8.39 -10.40
CA ALA A 102 16.40 -8.36 -10.30
C ALA A 102 16.96 -6.96 -10.66
N PRO A 103 18.09 -6.53 -10.08
CA PRO A 103 18.72 -5.27 -10.45
C PRO A 103 18.96 -5.18 -11.97
N GLY A 104 18.55 -4.06 -12.58
CA GLY A 104 18.67 -3.85 -14.02
C GLY A 104 17.57 -4.51 -14.87
N ALA A 105 16.67 -5.30 -14.29
CA ALA A 105 15.53 -5.82 -15.02
C ALA A 105 14.52 -4.70 -15.33
N GLY A 106 13.97 -4.72 -16.55
CA GLY A 106 12.89 -3.83 -16.94
C GLY A 106 11.60 -4.18 -16.20
N VAL A 107 10.87 -3.16 -15.77
CA VAL A 107 9.53 -3.30 -15.19
C VAL A 107 8.57 -2.31 -15.83
N THR A 108 7.31 -2.72 -15.97
CA THR A 108 6.21 -1.85 -16.38
C THR A 108 5.28 -1.66 -15.18
N GLY A 109 4.98 -0.41 -14.83
CA GLY A 109 4.06 -0.11 -13.74
C GLY A 109 3.96 1.38 -13.46
N PHE A 110 3.20 1.70 -12.41
CA PHE A 110 3.07 3.06 -11.92
C PHE A 110 4.01 3.28 -10.74
N PHE A 111 4.77 4.37 -10.80
CA PHE A 111 5.68 4.77 -9.75
C PHE A 111 5.19 6.06 -9.12
N VAL A 112 4.87 6.01 -7.82
CA VAL A 112 4.47 7.17 -7.02
C VAL A 112 5.60 7.49 -6.06
N SER A 113 6.42 8.47 -6.41
CA SER A 113 7.43 9.04 -5.54
C SER A 113 7.13 10.49 -5.23
N ASP A 114 7.35 10.86 -3.98
CA ASP A 114 7.37 12.24 -3.57
C ASP A 114 8.61 12.93 -4.16
N ALA A 115 8.43 14.17 -4.61
CA ALA A 115 9.52 15.00 -5.04
C ALA A 115 10.52 15.16 -3.89
N CYS A 116 11.77 14.76 -4.12
CA CYS A 116 12.85 15.01 -3.17
C CYS A 116 13.41 16.41 -3.44
N PHE A 117 13.26 17.30 -2.46
CA PHE A 117 13.84 18.63 -2.44
C PHE A 117 14.67 18.79 -1.17
N SER A 118 15.77 19.52 -1.26
CA SER A 118 16.57 19.83 -0.07
C SER A 118 15.82 20.88 0.74
N SER A 119 15.28 20.50 1.90
CA SER A 119 14.77 21.50 2.84
C SER A 119 15.93 22.32 3.41
N LEU A 120 15.63 23.55 3.85
CA LEU A 120 16.50 24.40 4.67
C LEU A 120 16.76 23.70 6.03
N GLY A 121 17.55 22.63 6.06
CA GLY A 121 17.71 21.81 7.27
C GLY A 121 18.50 20.50 7.15
N GLY A 122 19.03 20.14 5.98
CA GLY A 122 20.19 19.23 5.95
C GLY A 122 19.97 17.77 5.53
N LEU A 123 18.84 17.42 4.91
CA LEU A 123 18.79 16.23 4.06
C LEU A 123 19.14 16.65 2.64
N ALA A 124 20.43 16.64 2.32
CA ALA A 124 20.89 16.90 0.97
C ALA A 124 20.24 15.91 0.01
N CYS A 125 19.50 16.41 -0.98
CA CYS A 125 18.91 15.59 -2.03
C CYS A 125 19.79 15.67 -3.29
N PRO A 126 20.73 14.72 -3.53
CA PRO A 126 21.75 14.88 -4.57
C PRO A 126 21.16 14.93 -5.99
N ASN A 127 19.98 14.34 -6.15
CA ASN A 127 19.29 14.25 -7.42
C ASN A 127 18.31 15.42 -7.68
N GLU A 128 18.13 16.35 -6.73
CA GLU A 128 17.23 17.50 -6.89
C GLU A 128 17.56 18.33 -8.12
N LYS A 129 18.85 18.68 -8.31
CA LYS A 129 19.34 19.42 -9.47
C LYS A 129 19.19 18.62 -10.77
N ARG A 130 19.44 17.31 -10.72
CA ARG A 130 19.34 16.42 -11.88
C ARG A 130 17.93 16.37 -12.44
N PHE A 131 16.92 16.33 -11.56
CA PHE A 131 15.52 16.22 -11.95
C PHE A 131 14.77 17.56 -11.99
N LYS A 132 15.46 18.69 -11.74
CA LYS A 132 14.90 20.05 -11.78
C LYS A 132 13.63 20.20 -10.92
N MET A 133 13.66 19.63 -9.71
CA MET A 133 12.46 19.48 -8.89
C MET A 133 11.85 20.84 -8.46
N LEU A 134 12.68 21.84 -8.18
CA LEU A 134 12.22 23.20 -7.82
C LEU A 134 11.63 23.95 -9.01
N ASP A 135 12.24 23.83 -10.20
CA ASP A 135 11.74 24.49 -11.42
C ASP A 135 10.34 23.97 -11.81
N ARG A 136 10.09 22.68 -11.54
CA ARG A 136 8.81 22.01 -11.80
C ARG A 136 7.79 22.18 -10.67
N LEU A 137 8.19 22.75 -9.53
CA LEU A 137 7.27 22.93 -8.41
C LEU A 137 6.10 23.85 -8.79
N ALA A 138 6.36 24.88 -9.60
CA ALA A 138 5.33 25.81 -10.08
C ALA A 138 4.25 25.15 -10.97
N GLU A 139 4.52 23.97 -11.54
CA GLU A 139 3.55 23.21 -12.35
C GLU A 139 2.69 22.26 -11.51
N LEU A 140 3.04 22.06 -10.22
CA LEU A 140 2.41 21.08 -9.33
C LEU A 140 1.49 21.71 -8.27
N VAL A 141 1.41 23.04 -8.20
CA VAL A 141 0.55 23.79 -7.25
C VAL A 141 -0.69 24.33 -7.95
#